data_AF-A0A442G723-F1
#
_entry.id   AF-A0A442G723-F1
#
_cell.length_a   1.000
_cell.length_b   1.000
_cell.length_c   1.000
_cell.angle_alpha   90.00
_cell.angle_beta   90.00
_cell.angle_gamma   90.00
#
_symmetry.space_group_name_H-M   'P 1'
#
loop_
_entity.id
_entity.type
_entity.pdbx_description
1 polymer ?
#
loop_
_entity_poly.entity_id
_entity_poly.type
_entity_poly.pdbx_seq_one_letter_code
_entity_poly.pdbx_strand_id
1 'polypeptide(L)'
;MANKKRAEVDDLQAPKPPEQHNFLAMSGSYAIGEEQLSHDDYIKHLEDLRGKLLTRRRQLAFDAYKHSIVYMGRAIDISKLQPLISAVEEALADERSRR
;
A
#
# COMPACT_ATOMS: atom_id res chain seq x y z
N MET A 1 -21.07 37.02 22.24
CA MET A 1 -21.77 36.58 21.00
C MET A 1 -20.91 36.94 19.80
N ALA A 2 -20.13 36.00 19.28
CA ALA A 2 -19.53 36.11 17.95
C ALA A 2 -19.28 34.69 17.44
N ASN A 3 -20.19 34.25 16.57
CA ASN A 3 -20.28 32.91 16.02
C ASN A 3 -19.17 32.71 14.98
N LYS A 4 -18.30 31.72 15.21
CA LYS A 4 -17.19 31.33 14.33
C LYS A 4 -17.81 30.71 13.07
N LYS A 5 -17.81 31.46 11.96
CA LYS A 5 -18.24 30.95 10.66
C LYS A 5 -17.41 29.71 10.31
N ARG A 6 -18.09 28.57 10.25
CA ARG A 6 -17.63 27.35 9.58
C ARG A 6 -17.41 27.68 8.10
N ALA A 7 -16.24 27.37 7.58
CA ALA A 7 -16.00 27.29 6.14
C ALA A 7 -16.41 25.89 5.68
N GLU A 8 -17.69 25.74 5.32
CA GLU A 8 -18.11 24.93 4.16
C GLU A 8 -17.87 25.85 2.93
N VAL A 9 -17.45 25.45 1.73
CA VAL A 9 -17.58 24.27 0.86
C VAL A 9 -16.53 24.49 -0.26
N ASP A 10 -15.90 23.49 -0.87
CA ASP A 10 -16.15 22.92 -2.22
C ASP A 10 -14.73 22.50 -2.71
N ASP A 11 -14.41 21.36 -3.31
CA ASP A 11 -15.06 20.68 -4.42
C ASP A 11 -14.81 19.16 -4.33
N LEU A 12 -15.88 18.36 -4.28
CA LEU A 12 -15.86 16.99 -4.79
C LEU A 12 -15.84 17.06 -6.33
N GLN A 13 -14.71 17.49 -6.88
CA GLN A 13 -14.54 17.54 -8.33
C GLN A 13 -14.43 16.10 -8.85
N ALA A 14 -15.32 15.71 -9.76
CA ALA A 14 -15.22 14.42 -10.42
C ALA A 14 -13.82 14.29 -11.05
N PRO A 15 -13.15 13.12 -10.92
CA PRO A 15 -11.83 12.93 -11.53
C PRO A 15 -11.93 13.28 -13.02
N LYS A 16 -10.97 14.06 -13.51
CA LYS A 16 -10.97 14.51 -14.90
C LYS A 16 -11.11 13.30 -15.83
N PRO A 17 -11.84 13.43 -16.94
CA PRO A 17 -12.00 12.33 -17.89
C PRO A 17 -10.63 11.87 -18.41
N PRO A 18 -10.45 10.55 -18.66
CA PRO A 18 -9.15 9.94 -18.93
C PRO A 18 -8.43 10.54 -20.15
N GLU A 19 -9.19 11.08 -21.10
CA GLU A 19 -8.69 11.75 -22.31
C GLU A 19 -7.96 13.07 -22.03
N GLN A 20 -8.20 13.67 -20.85
CA GLN A 20 -7.55 14.90 -20.41
C GLN A 20 -6.30 14.63 -19.54
N HIS A 21 -6.01 13.36 -19.25
CA HIS A 21 -4.80 12.96 -18.55
C HIS A 21 -3.67 12.74 -19.55
N ASN A 22 -2.69 13.64 -19.53
CA ASN A 22 -1.43 13.41 -20.23
C ASN A 22 -0.56 12.47 -19.39
N PHE A 23 -0.80 11.16 -19.50
CA PHE A 23 -0.07 10.13 -18.76
C PHE A 23 1.44 10.17 -18.99
N LEU A 24 1.91 10.64 -20.15
CA LEU A 24 3.33 10.79 -20.47
C LEU A 24 3.93 12.03 -19.78
N ALA A 25 3.20 13.13 -19.65
CA ALA A 25 3.66 14.28 -18.86
C ALA A 25 3.58 14.01 -17.35
N MET A 26 2.63 13.18 -16.92
CA MET A 26 2.49 12.71 -15.54
C MET A 26 3.41 11.53 -15.21
N SER A 27 4.19 10.99 -16.15
CA SER A 27 5.19 9.96 -15.86
C SER A 27 6.25 10.47 -14.87
N GLY A 28 6.54 11.77 -14.95
CA GLY A 28 7.37 12.47 -13.96
C GLY A 28 6.77 12.40 -12.56
N SER A 29 5.46 12.57 -12.37
CA SER A 29 4.81 12.45 -11.05
C SER A 29 4.75 11.05 -10.46
N TYR A 30 4.91 10.00 -11.26
CA TYR A 30 5.17 8.64 -10.75
C TYR A 30 6.64 8.45 -10.35
N ALA A 31 7.55 9.27 -10.88
CA ALA A 31 8.96 9.33 -10.52
C ALA A 31 9.28 10.39 -9.44
N ILE A 32 8.35 11.32 -9.13
CA ILE A 32 8.46 12.25 -8.01
C ILE A 32 8.12 11.49 -6.73
N GLY A 33 9.06 10.66 -6.31
CA GLY A 33 9.29 10.32 -4.91
C GLY A 33 10.37 11.25 -4.35
N GLU A 34 10.18 12.57 -4.45
CA GLU A 34 11.11 13.54 -3.87
C GLU A 34 10.47 14.34 -2.73
N GLU A 35 9.63 13.70 -1.92
CA GLU A 35 9.73 14.01 -0.50
C GLU A 35 10.96 13.23 -0.03
N GLN A 36 12.02 13.92 0.42
CA GLN A 36 13.21 13.28 0.98
C GLN A 36 12.79 12.54 2.26
N LEU A 37 12.28 11.32 2.07
CA LEU A 37 11.93 10.42 3.14
C LEU A 37 13.21 10.17 3.93
N SER A 38 13.09 10.29 5.26
CA SER A 38 14.20 9.90 6.11
C SER A 38 14.39 8.38 6.02
N HIS A 39 15.58 7.91 6.36
CA HIS A 39 15.84 6.47 6.50
C HIS A 39 14.80 5.79 7.41
N ASP A 40 14.39 6.45 8.49
CA ASP A 40 13.37 5.95 9.41
C ASP A 40 11.99 5.84 8.74
N ASP A 41 11.67 6.69 7.77
CA ASP A 41 10.40 6.63 7.03
C ASP A 41 10.38 5.46 6.04
N TYR A 42 11.50 5.19 5.36
CA TYR A 42 11.63 3.99 4.51
C TYR A 42 11.43 2.70 5.31
N ILE A 43 12.03 2.59 6.50
CA ILE A 43 11.83 1.44 7.39
C ILE A 43 10.36 1.33 7.78
N LYS A 44 9.71 2.42 8.19
CA LYS A 44 8.28 2.41 8.55
C LYS A 44 7.40 1.96 7.38
N HIS A 45 7.68 2.42 6.17
CA HIS A 45 6.93 2.00 4.97
C HIS A 45 7.06 0.50 4.71
N LEU A 46 8.27 -0.05 4.85
CA LEU A 46 8.50 -1.50 4.71
C LEU A 46 7.83 -2.30 5.84
N GLU A 47 7.86 -1.80 7.07
CA GLU A 47 7.16 -2.43 8.21
C GLU A 47 5.63 -2.44 8.02
N ASP A 48 5.05 -1.34 7.54
CA ASP A 48 3.63 -1.25 7.21
C ASP A 48 3.25 -2.20 6.08
N LEU A 49 4.06 -2.26 5.01
CA LEU A 49 3.86 -3.19 3.90
C LEU A 49 3.91 -4.65 4.38
N ARG A 50 4.89 -4.99 5.23
CA ARG A 50 4.99 -6.31 5.86
C ARG A 50 3.75 -6.64 6.68
N GLY A 51 3.26 -5.68 7.48
CA GLY A 51 2.04 -5.83 8.28
C GLY A 51 0.81 -6.13 7.43
N LYS A 52 0.63 -5.40 6.31
CA LYS A 52 -0.46 -5.62 5.35
C LYS A 52 -0.38 -6.99 4.70
N LEU A 53 0.80 -7.43 4.25
CA LEU A 53 0.99 -8.74 3.63
C LEU A 53 0.69 -9.89 4.60
N LEU A 54 1.18 -9.80 5.85
CA LEU A 54 0.90 -10.79 6.89
C LEU A 54 -0.60 -10.85 7.22
N THR A 55 -1.26 -9.70 7.30
CA THR A 55 -2.71 -9.62 7.52
C THR A 55 -3.48 -10.27 6.38
N ARG A 56 -3.10 -9.98 5.12
CA ARG A 56 -3.72 -10.59 3.94
C ARG A 56 -3.54 -12.11 3.92
N ARG A 57 -2.35 -12.61 4.24
CA ARG A 57 -2.08 -14.05 4.35
C ARG A 57 -3.00 -14.73 5.37
N ARG A 58 -3.19 -14.11 6.55
CA ARG A 58 -4.10 -14.63 7.59
C ARG A 58 -5.55 -14.63 7.13
N GLN A 59 -6.01 -13.57 6.45
CA GLN A 59 -7.35 -13.52 5.89
C GLN A 59 -7.59 -14.64 4.87
N LEU A 60 -6.62 -14.90 3.97
CA LEU A 60 -6.73 -15.98 2.99
C LEU A 60 -6.74 -17.36 3.67
N ALA A 61 -5.94 -17.56 4.71
CA ALA A 61 -5.93 -18.80 5.47
C ALA A 61 -7.27 -19.03 6.19
N PHE A 62 -7.84 -17.98 6.78
CA PHE A 62 -9.16 -18.03 7.40
C PHE A 62 -10.26 -18.33 6.36
N ASP A 63 -10.17 -17.72 5.16
CA ASP A 63 -11.11 -17.99 4.07
C ASP A 63 -11.03 -19.45 3.61
N ALA A 64 -9.82 -20.00 3.47
CA ALA A 64 -9.59 -21.41 3.15
C ALA A 64 -10.14 -22.37 4.21
N TYR A 65 -10.04 -21.98 5.48
CA TYR A 65 -10.58 -22.75 6.61
C TYR A 65 -12.11 -22.73 6.63
N LYS A 66 -12.71 -21.56 6.40
CA LYS A 66 -14.17 -21.37 6.47
C LYS A 66 -14.90 -21.92 5.25
N HIS A 67 -14.28 -21.87 4.07
CA HIS A 67 -14.90 -22.19 2.80
C HIS A 67 -14.06 -23.23 2.03
N SER A 68 -14.45 -24.50 2.15
CA SER A 68 -13.72 -25.62 1.52
C SER A 68 -13.60 -25.50 0.00
N ILE A 69 -14.60 -24.91 -0.68
CA ILE A 69 -14.60 -24.72 -2.13
C ILE A 69 -13.47 -23.81 -2.63
N VAL A 70 -12.99 -22.87 -1.81
CA VAL A 70 -11.89 -21.96 -2.19
C VAL A 70 -10.52 -22.41 -1.65
N TYR A 71 -10.45 -23.52 -0.92
CA TYR A 71 -9.24 -23.96 -0.22
C TYR A 71 -8.00 -24.01 -1.13
N MET A 72 -8.10 -24.70 -2.27
CA MET A 72 -6.99 -24.82 -3.22
C MET A 72 -6.56 -23.47 -3.80
N GLY A 73 -7.52 -22.62 -4.17
CA GLY A 73 -7.24 -21.28 -4.68
C GLY A 73 -6.52 -20.41 -3.66
N ARG A 74 -6.97 -20.46 -2.40
CA ARG A 74 -6.35 -19.72 -1.29
C ARG A 74 -4.96 -20.23 -0.93
N ALA A 75 -4.72 -21.54 -1.04
CA ALA A 75 -3.38 -22.10 -0.87
C ALA A 75 -2.41 -21.53 -1.92
N ILE A 76 -2.84 -21.39 -3.17
CA ILE A 76 -2.06 -20.78 -4.26
C ILE A 76 -1.85 -19.28 -4.01
N ASP A 77 -2.87 -18.56 -3.57
CA ASP A 77 -2.75 -17.14 -3.24
C ASP A 77 -1.73 -16.91 -2.11
N ILE A 78 -1.78 -17.75 -1.08
CA ILE A 78 -0.82 -17.73 0.04
C ILE A 78 0.60 -18.05 -0.44
N SER A 79 0.77 -19.05 -1.32
CA SER A 79 2.09 -19.42 -1.84
C SER A 79 2.71 -18.30 -2.66
N LYS A 80 1.90 -17.49 -3.36
CA LYS A 80 2.35 -16.29 -4.09
C LYS A 80 2.70 -15.12 -3.18
N LEU A 81 2.04 -14.99 -2.03
CA LEU A 81 2.36 -13.94 -1.05
C LEU A 81 3.67 -14.22 -0.30
N GLN A 82 4.04 -15.48 -0.11
CA GLN A 82 5.21 -15.84 0.69
C GLN A 82 6.52 -15.24 0.16
N PRO A 83 6.85 -15.31 -1.16
CA PRO A 83 8.02 -14.64 -1.71
C PRO A 83 8.03 -13.13 -1.50
N LEU A 84 6.87 -12.47 -1.59
CA LEU A 84 6.76 -11.02 -1.36
C LEU A 84 7.06 -10.67 0.10
N ILE A 85 6.55 -11.46 1.05
CA ILE A 85 6.86 -11.27 2.47
C ILE A 85 8.36 -11.43 2.70
N SER A 86 8.97 -12.48 2.14
CA SER A 86 10.41 -12.74 2.27
C SER A 86 11.26 -11.60 1.70
N ALA A 87 10.91 -11.08 0.52
CA ALA A 87 11.63 -9.95 -0.08
C ALA A 87 11.54 -8.67 0.76
N VAL A 88 10.38 -8.39 1.39
CA VAL A 88 10.23 -7.24 2.29
C VAL A 88 11.01 -7.43 3.58
N GLU A 89 11.06 -8.66 4.12
CA GLU A 89 11.86 -8.97 5.31
C GLU A 89 13.37 -8.84 5.04
N GLU A 90 13.83 -9.25 3.86
CA GLU A 90 15.22 -9.05 3.41
C GLU A 90 15.54 -7.57 3.25
N ALA A 91 14.69 -6.80 2.56
CA ALA A 91 14.87 -5.35 2.42
C ALA A 91 14.89 -4.62 3.78
N LEU A 92 14.04 -5.03 4.73
CA LEU A 92 14.06 -4.49 6.09
C LEU A 92 15.38 -4.79 6.82
N ALA A 93 15.93 -5.99 6.65
CA ALA A 93 17.19 -6.37 7.24
C ALA A 93 18.34 -5.53 6.65
N ASP A 94 18.35 -5.37 5.32
CA ASP A 94 19.33 -4.55 4.61
C ASP A 94 19.27 -3.09 5.06
N GLU A 95 18.08 -2.48 5.10
CA GLU A 95 17.94 -1.09 5.55
C GLU A 95 18.40 -0.92 7.00
N ARG A 96 17.99 -1.82 7.91
CA ARG A 96 18.44 -1.75 9.31
C ARG A 96 19.95 -1.95 9.48
N SER A 97 20.60 -2.67 8.57
CA SER A 97 22.06 -2.88 8.59
C SER A 97 22.86 -1.68 8.09
N ARG A 98 22.23 -0.76 7.34
CA ARG A 98 22.85 0.46 6.79
C ARG A 98 22.87 1.64 7.77
N ARG A 99 22.35 1.43 8.98
CA ARG A 99 22.31 2.39 10.08
C ARG A 99 23.62 2.39 10.86
#